data_AF-A0AAU9XPL5-F1
#
_entry.id   AF-A0AAU9XPL5-F1
#
_cell.length_a   1.000
_cell.length_b   1.000
_cell.length_c   1.000
_cell.angle_alpha   90.00
_cell.angle_beta   90.00
_cell.angle_gamma   90.00
#
_symmetry.space_group_name_H-M   'P 1'
#
loop_
_entity.id
_entity.type
_entity.pdbx_description
1 polymer ?
#
loop_
_entity_poly.entity_id
_entity_poly.type
_entity_poly.pdbx_seq_one_letter_code
_entity_poly.pdbx_strand_id
1 'polypeptide(L)'
;MDSYVDSLSAGRDTQYSKAFRSAFNLLKGSSSGRETSRTKVIIFLTDGKPTDEPTEIMQTIQTKNAELDNKVVIMTYGMEQDLQILRDIANQDGGRYGVSQTSDVTAGKFTYVGNTENLRRDFATYYDFFSENLVRDAPIISIPYIDAFGTGLLTSITLPCYYQGKFIGVVGTDISMEDLLSEITYFQRGQSSYAFMVDSSGRTMMHPLLPAPSDAFGDPIFMDITALEPEPEFTSVFLSIKSGKSGQKTFPSKRFLARGGQAEEGVTVATYRSTYFWEPVQHTNFTVTIVVKDGDKDETLDTQTIPSDFEFLYHRLDLVKPDSPCVHFSRYSSKDSTVVKFSAEAFTDPYKYLGLDESVS
;
A
#
# COMPACT_ATOMS: atom_id res chain seq x y z
N MET A 1 0.89 6.22 14.23
CA MET A 1 0.40 7.61 14.27
C MET A 1 -0.66 7.73 15.34
N ASP A 2 -1.60 6.79 15.39
CA ASP A 2 -2.69 6.73 16.38
C ASP A 2 -2.19 6.78 17.82
N SER A 3 -1.21 5.94 18.17
CA SER A 3 -0.60 5.97 19.51
C SER A 3 0.02 7.32 19.89
N TYR A 4 0.51 8.09 18.91
CA TYR A 4 1.00 9.44 19.14
C TYR A 4 -0.15 10.41 19.37
N VAL A 5 -1.21 10.34 18.55
CA VAL A 5 -2.42 11.16 18.70
C VAL A 5 -3.08 10.91 20.06
N ASP A 6 -3.21 9.64 20.47
CA ASP A 6 -3.77 9.24 21.76
C ASP A 6 -2.92 9.71 22.95
N SER A 7 -1.62 9.93 22.74
CA SER A 7 -0.70 10.43 23.76
C SER A 7 -0.71 11.96 23.91
N LEU A 8 -1.37 12.69 23.01
CA LEU A 8 -1.41 14.15 23.06
C LEU A 8 -2.17 14.63 24.29
N SER A 9 -1.63 15.69 24.92
CA SER A 9 -2.28 16.41 26.00
C SER A 9 -2.42 17.88 25.63
N ALA A 10 -3.56 18.46 25.97
CA ALA A 10 -3.83 19.86 25.68
C ALA A 10 -2.88 20.78 26.47
N GLY A 11 -2.23 21.70 25.76
CA GLY A 11 -1.48 22.81 26.34
C GLY A 11 -2.37 23.99 26.73
N ARG A 12 -1.76 25.07 27.25
CA ARG A 12 -2.52 26.25 27.71
C ARG A 12 -2.83 27.27 26.60
N ASP A 13 -1.90 27.53 25.70
CA ASP A 13 -2.02 28.61 24.71
C ASP A 13 -2.34 28.06 23.32
N THR A 14 -3.09 28.84 22.55
CA THR A 14 -3.51 28.50 21.20
C THR A 14 -2.78 29.38 20.20
N GLN A 15 -1.66 28.91 19.63
CA GLN A 15 -0.78 29.71 18.78
C GLN A 15 -0.87 29.26 17.32
N TYR A 16 -1.74 29.90 16.55
CA TYR A 16 -2.03 29.52 15.16
C TYR A 16 -0.83 29.77 14.24
N SER A 17 -0.11 30.88 14.39
CA SER A 17 1.05 31.26 13.57
C SER A 17 2.13 30.18 13.63
N LYS A 18 2.41 29.63 14.83
CA LYS A 18 3.38 28.56 15.03
C LYS A 18 2.91 27.23 14.42
N ALA A 19 1.62 26.92 14.53
CA ALA A 19 1.03 25.73 13.93
C ALA A 19 1.15 25.77 12.40
N PHE A 20 0.71 26.86 11.76
CA PHE A 20 0.82 27.02 10.31
C PHE A 20 2.28 27.02 9.85
N ARG A 21 3.18 27.72 10.55
CA ARG A 21 4.61 27.69 10.22
C ARG A 21 5.17 26.26 10.19
N SER A 22 4.80 25.45 11.17
CA SER A 22 5.24 24.05 11.26
C SER A 22 4.66 23.21 10.12
N ALA A 23 3.36 23.35 9.83
CA ALA A 23 2.68 22.65 8.74
C ALA A 23 3.30 22.99 7.37
N PHE A 24 3.53 24.28 7.08
CA PHE A 24 4.15 24.70 5.83
C PHE A 24 5.60 24.22 5.70
N ASN A 25 6.38 24.24 6.78
CA ASN A 25 7.75 23.70 6.77
C ASN A 25 7.76 22.19 6.46
N LEU A 26 6.80 21.43 6.98
CA LEU A 26 6.64 20.00 6.67
C LEU A 26 6.32 19.81 5.18
N LEU A 27 5.35 20.55 4.63
CA LEU A 27 5.01 20.51 3.21
C LEU A 27 6.21 20.89 2.31
N LYS A 28 7.00 21.88 2.72
CA LYS A 28 8.22 22.29 2.01
C LYS A 28 9.26 21.18 2.00
N GLY A 29 9.52 20.56 3.16
CA GLY A 29 10.46 19.43 3.27
C GLY A 29 10.07 18.24 2.40
N SER A 30 8.77 18.01 2.20
CA SER A 30 8.25 16.91 1.37
C SER A 30 8.34 17.14 -0.15
N SER A 31 8.63 18.38 -0.59
CA SER A 31 8.67 18.75 -2.02
C SER A 31 9.98 18.35 -2.72
N SER A 32 10.95 17.80 -1.99
CA SER A 32 12.26 17.40 -2.49
C SER A 32 12.24 15.93 -2.96
N GLY A 33 11.91 15.68 -4.23
CA GLY A 33 12.17 14.38 -4.88
C GLY A 33 10.97 13.47 -5.19
N ARG A 34 9.72 13.88 -4.91
CA ARG A 34 8.50 13.17 -5.33
C ARG A 34 7.54 14.11 -6.07
N GLU A 35 6.78 13.53 -6.99
CA GLU A 35 5.98 14.19 -8.04
C GLU A 35 5.37 15.55 -7.69
N THR A 36 5.61 16.52 -8.56
CA THR A 36 5.16 17.92 -8.50
C THR A 36 3.65 18.10 -8.74
N SER A 37 2.89 17.01 -8.87
CA SER A 37 1.48 17.00 -9.29
C SER A 37 0.47 16.87 -8.15
N ARG A 38 0.91 16.60 -6.91
CA ARG A 38 -0.02 16.40 -5.78
C ARG A 38 -0.45 17.73 -5.16
N THR A 39 -1.76 17.85 -4.92
CA THR A 39 -2.33 18.99 -4.19
C THR A 39 -1.84 18.99 -2.75
N LYS A 40 -1.31 20.12 -2.28
CA LYS A 40 -0.85 20.31 -0.91
C LYS A 40 -2.01 20.85 -0.08
N VAL A 41 -2.34 20.18 1.02
CA VAL A 41 -3.52 20.52 1.82
C VAL A 41 -3.12 20.60 3.29
N ILE A 42 -3.56 21.65 3.97
CA ILE A 42 -3.55 21.76 5.43
C ILE A 42 -4.98 21.61 5.91
N ILE A 43 -5.23 20.65 6.80
CA ILE A 43 -6.49 20.54 7.51
C ILE A 43 -6.26 21.02 8.94
N PHE A 44 -6.93 22.10 9.33
CA PHE A 44 -6.74 22.79 10.59
C PHE A 44 -8.02 22.70 11.44
N LEU A 45 -7.92 22.05 12.61
CA LEU A 45 -9.03 21.83 13.55
C LEU A 45 -8.75 22.59 14.85
N THR A 46 -9.76 23.28 15.38
CA THR A 46 -9.64 24.03 16.64
C THR A 46 -11.00 24.21 17.32
N ASP A 47 -11.00 24.24 18.65
CA ASP A 47 -12.14 24.52 19.53
C ASP A 47 -12.03 25.89 20.23
N GLY A 48 -10.98 26.67 19.95
CA GLY A 48 -10.63 27.86 20.70
C GLY A 48 -10.08 28.97 19.84
N LYS A 49 -10.17 30.22 20.33
CA LYS A 49 -9.62 31.40 19.65
C LYS A 49 -8.09 31.41 19.71
N PRO A 50 -7.41 32.00 18.71
CA PRO A 50 -5.97 32.22 18.80
C PRO A 50 -5.64 33.17 19.96
N THR A 51 -4.48 32.91 20.58
CA THR A 51 -3.84 33.79 21.56
C THR A 51 -2.82 34.73 20.94
N ASP A 52 -2.40 34.44 19.70
CA ASP A 52 -1.52 35.26 18.88
C ASP A 52 -2.30 36.24 18.00
N GLU A 53 -1.63 37.31 17.56
CA GLU A 53 -2.27 38.38 16.80
C GLU A 53 -2.74 37.89 15.42
N PRO A 54 -4.01 38.16 15.01
CA PRO A 54 -4.52 37.76 13.70
C PRO A 54 -3.66 38.20 12.51
N THR A 55 -3.05 39.38 12.60
CA THR A 55 -2.12 39.88 11.58
C THR A 55 -0.89 38.98 11.45
N GLU A 56 -0.32 38.49 12.56
CA GLU A 56 0.85 37.58 12.53
C GLU A 56 0.49 36.23 11.90
N ILE A 57 -0.70 35.71 12.20
CA ILE A 57 -1.23 34.46 11.65
C ILE A 57 -1.33 34.58 10.13
N MET A 58 -2.00 35.62 9.64
CA MET A 58 -2.23 35.82 8.21
C MET A 58 -0.94 36.14 7.45
N GLN A 59 -0.03 36.92 8.04
CA GLN A 59 1.31 37.15 7.47
C GLN A 59 2.12 35.85 7.37
N THR A 60 2.02 34.99 8.39
CA THR A 60 2.71 33.70 8.39
C THR A 60 2.17 32.80 7.28
N ILE A 61 0.85 32.68 7.13
CA ILE A 61 0.21 31.90 6.06
C ILE A 61 0.63 32.44 4.68
N GLN A 62 0.50 33.75 4.46
CA GLN A 62 0.88 34.39 3.20
C GLN A 62 2.35 34.10 2.84
N THR A 63 3.27 34.40 3.76
CA THR A 63 4.71 34.27 3.52
C THR A 63 5.06 32.81 3.24
N LYS A 64 4.48 31.88 4.01
CA LYS A 64 4.81 30.46 3.92
C LYS A 64 4.16 29.76 2.73
N ASN A 65 2.96 30.17 2.32
CA ASN A 65 2.35 29.64 1.10
C ASN A 65 3.05 30.16 -0.16
N ALA A 66 3.55 31.41 -0.15
CA ALA A 66 4.35 31.95 -1.23
C ALA A 66 5.64 31.14 -1.48
N GLU A 67 6.24 30.56 -0.43
CA GLU A 67 7.38 29.63 -0.56
C GLU A 67 7.04 28.30 -1.27
N LEU A 68 5.74 28.02 -1.50
CA LEU A 68 5.21 26.83 -2.16
C LEU A 68 4.33 27.19 -3.37
N ASP A 69 4.64 28.30 -4.03
CA ASP A 69 3.95 28.82 -5.22
C ASP A 69 2.45 29.07 -5.01
N ASN A 70 2.03 29.39 -3.77
CA ASN A 70 0.61 29.58 -3.39
C ASN A 70 -0.30 28.36 -3.64
N LYS A 71 0.28 27.16 -3.79
CA LYS A 71 -0.45 25.93 -4.14
C LYS A 71 -1.05 25.18 -2.94
N VAL A 72 -0.87 25.69 -1.72
CA VAL A 72 -1.45 25.05 -0.53
C VAL A 72 -2.90 25.49 -0.35
N VAL A 73 -3.79 24.52 -0.22
CA VAL A 73 -5.20 24.71 0.16
C VAL A 73 -5.34 24.52 1.67
N ILE A 74 -6.09 25.40 2.35
CA ILE A 74 -6.32 25.32 3.79
C ILE A 74 -7.79 25.05 4.06
N MET A 75 -8.09 23.92 4.71
CA MET A 75 -9.41 23.57 5.22
C MET A 75 -9.45 23.86 6.72
N THR A 76 -10.43 24.62 7.19
CA THR A 76 -10.56 24.97 8.60
C THR A 76 -11.83 24.40 9.21
N TYR A 77 -11.71 23.87 10.42
CA TYR A 77 -12.81 23.26 11.18
C TYR A 77 -12.86 23.91 12.56
N GLY A 78 -13.95 24.64 12.82
CA GLY A 78 -14.23 25.24 14.13
C GLY A 78 -15.17 24.36 14.94
N MET A 79 -14.66 23.68 15.96
CA MET A 79 -15.47 22.88 16.88
C MET A 79 -16.13 23.80 17.90
N GLU A 80 -17.46 23.80 17.92
CA GLU A 80 -18.29 24.61 18.83
C GLU A 80 -18.06 26.14 18.73
N GLN A 81 -17.13 26.59 17.88
CA GLN A 81 -16.76 27.99 17.68
C GLN A 81 -16.95 28.41 16.22
N ASP A 82 -17.81 29.39 16.01
CA ASP A 82 -18.01 29.99 14.69
C ASP A 82 -17.13 31.24 14.51
N LEU A 83 -15.84 31.04 14.23
CA LEU A 83 -14.86 32.13 14.18
C LEU A 83 -14.66 32.68 12.77
N GLN A 84 -14.77 34.01 12.62
CA GLN A 84 -14.53 34.69 11.35
C GLN A 84 -13.09 34.47 10.84
N ILE A 85 -12.09 34.48 11.73
CA ILE A 85 -10.69 34.27 11.35
C ILE A 85 -10.48 32.93 10.65
N LEU A 86 -11.25 31.88 10.99
CA LEU A 86 -11.12 30.57 10.34
C LEU A 86 -11.62 30.59 8.89
N ARG A 87 -12.63 31.40 8.57
CA ARG A 87 -13.07 31.64 7.18
C ARG A 87 -12.02 32.41 6.41
N ASP A 88 -11.48 33.46 7.03
CA ASP A 88 -10.46 34.30 6.41
C ASP A 88 -9.18 33.49 6.17
N ILE A 89 -8.80 32.58 7.08
CA ILE A 89 -7.71 31.61 6.90
C ILE A 89 -8.01 30.63 5.75
N ALA A 90 -9.19 30.03 5.69
CA ALA A 90 -9.54 29.09 4.60
C ALA A 90 -9.53 29.78 3.23
N ASN A 91 -10.02 31.01 3.17
CA ASN A 91 -9.95 31.86 1.97
C ASN A 91 -8.55 32.43 1.70
N GLN A 92 -7.65 32.34 2.68
CA GLN A 92 -6.33 32.97 2.68
C GLN A 92 -6.40 34.49 2.43
N ASP A 93 -7.45 35.13 2.95
CA ASP A 93 -7.73 36.56 2.80
C ASP A 93 -7.36 37.34 4.07
N GLY A 94 -6.16 37.92 4.06
CA GLY A 94 -5.63 38.70 5.17
C GLY A 94 -6.09 40.16 5.23
N GLY A 95 -6.95 40.62 4.30
CA GLY A 95 -7.26 42.05 4.14
C GLY A 95 -7.85 42.71 5.39
N ARG A 96 -8.68 41.99 6.15
CA ARG A 96 -9.27 42.45 7.43
C ARG A 96 -8.26 42.71 8.52
N TYR A 97 -7.06 42.15 8.39
CA TYR A 97 -6.00 42.18 9.38
C TYR A 97 -4.79 43.02 8.94
N GLY A 98 -4.94 43.82 7.87
CA GLY A 98 -3.87 44.67 7.35
C GLY A 98 -2.78 43.92 6.59
N VAL A 99 -3.07 42.69 6.12
CA VAL A 99 -2.16 41.89 5.31
C VAL A 99 -2.63 41.96 3.85
N SER A 100 -1.73 42.36 2.95
CA SER A 100 -2.03 42.48 1.52
C SER A 100 -2.61 41.18 0.96
N GLN A 101 -3.52 41.26 -0.01
CA GLN A 101 -4.00 40.06 -0.69
C GLN A 101 -2.92 39.47 -1.60
N THR A 102 -2.86 38.15 -1.67
CA THR A 102 -1.96 37.41 -2.57
C THR A 102 -2.76 36.94 -3.78
N SER A 103 -2.23 37.13 -4.98
CA SER A 103 -2.83 36.56 -6.20
C SER A 103 -2.59 35.05 -6.26
N ASP A 104 -3.46 34.35 -6.99
CA ASP A 104 -3.27 32.93 -7.35
C ASP A 104 -3.32 31.95 -6.16
N VAL A 105 -3.94 32.33 -5.04
CA VAL A 105 -4.27 31.43 -3.95
C VAL A 105 -5.52 30.61 -4.29
N THR A 106 -5.50 29.32 -3.94
CA THR A 106 -6.72 28.49 -4.00
C THR A 106 -7.44 28.58 -2.65
N ALA A 107 -8.65 29.14 -2.66
CA ALA A 107 -9.50 29.18 -1.48
C ALA A 107 -9.93 27.76 -1.08
N GLY A 108 -9.76 27.41 0.19
CA GLY A 108 -10.29 26.19 0.76
C GLY A 108 -11.71 26.39 1.30
N LYS A 109 -12.05 25.65 2.35
CA LYS A 109 -13.38 25.64 2.95
C LYS A 109 -13.30 25.70 4.46
N PHE A 110 -14.15 26.54 5.04
CA PHE A 110 -14.44 26.54 6.47
C PHE A 110 -15.69 25.69 6.74
N THR A 111 -15.61 24.84 7.77
CA THR A 111 -16.72 24.03 8.26
C THR A 111 -16.90 24.27 9.75
N TYR A 112 -18.10 24.70 10.14
CA TYR A 112 -18.48 24.79 11.55
C TYR A 112 -19.00 23.44 12.04
N VAL A 113 -18.39 22.92 13.12
CA VAL A 113 -18.76 21.64 13.74
C VAL A 113 -19.46 21.95 15.06
N GLY A 114 -20.79 22.12 15.00
CA GLY A 114 -21.60 22.49 16.18
C GLY A 114 -21.90 21.33 17.14
N ASN A 115 -21.77 20.09 16.69
CA ASN A 115 -21.86 18.89 17.53
C ASN A 115 -20.65 17.99 17.22
N THR A 116 -19.82 17.73 18.23
CA THR A 116 -18.62 16.90 18.12
C THR A 116 -18.93 15.44 17.77
N GLU A 117 -20.15 14.95 18.03
CA GLU A 117 -20.59 13.62 17.56
C GLU A 117 -20.64 13.53 16.03
N ASN A 118 -20.86 14.65 15.35
CA ASN A 118 -20.84 14.72 13.88
C ASN A 118 -19.44 14.98 13.32
N LEU A 119 -18.41 15.13 14.15
CA LEU A 119 -17.07 15.52 13.71
C LEU A 119 -16.57 14.62 12.58
N ARG A 120 -16.71 13.28 12.70
CA ARG A 120 -16.29 12.35 11.64
C ARG A 120 -16.98 12.64 10.30
N ARG A 121 -18.28 12.91 10.33
CA ARG A 121 -19.08 13.21 9.14
C ARG A 121 -18.69 14.56 8.54
N ASP A 122 -18.60 15.59 9.37
CA ASP A 122 -18.31 16.95 8.92
C ASP A 122 -16.89 17.05 8.37
N PHE A 123 -15.93 16.37 9.02
CA PHE A 123 -14.56 16.28 8.55
C PHE A 123 -14.48 15.55 7.20
N ALA A 124 -15.24 14.47 6.98
CA ALA A 124 -15.24 13.75 5.71
C ALA A 124 -15.65 14.62 4.50
N THR A 125 -16.32 15.75 4.70
CA THR A 125 -16.74 16.65 3.60
C THR A 125 -15.58 17.33 2.87
N TYR A 126 -14.34 17.28 3.37
CA TYR A 126 -13.21 17.77 2.59
C TYR A 126 -13.04 17.03 1.26
N TYR A 127 -13.47 15.76 1.17
CA TYR A 127 -13.43 15.00 -0.08
C TYR A 127 -14.28 15.63 -1.18
N ASP A 128 -15.41 16.25 -0.81
CA ASP A 128 -16.32 16.90 -1.76
C ASP A 128 -15.57 18.00 -2.54
N PHE A 129 -14.79 18.83 -1.84
CA PHE A 129 -13.99 19.90 -2.44
C PHE A 129 -13.04 19.39 -3.53
N PHE A 130 -12.41 18.23 -3.32
CA PHE A 130 -11.50 17.66 -4.30
C PHE A 130 -12.22 16.87 -5.41
N SER A 131 -13.47 16.46 -5.18
CA SER A 131 -14.29 15.74 -6.16
C SER A 131 -14.93 16.66 -7.21
N GLU A 132 -15.13 17.94 -6.90
CA GLU A 132 -15.95 18.88 -7.68
C GLU A 132 -15.43 19.19 -9.10
N ASN A 133 -14.16 18.92 -9.41
CA ASN A 133 -13.55 19.25 -10.72
C ASN A 133 -12.74 18.11 -11.36
N LEU A 134 -12.79 16.91 -10.78
CA LEU A 134 -12.08 15.75 -11.29
C LEU A 134 -13.07 14.78 -11.88
N VAL A 135 -13.47 14.96 -13.14
CA VAL A 135 -14.14 13.89 -13.88
C VAL A 135 -13.08 12.85 -14.21
N ARG A 136 -13.18 11.68 -13.58
CA ARG A 136 -12.32 10.54 -13.89
C ARG A 136 -13.15 9.45 -14.54
N ASP A 137 -12.83 9.18 -15.81
CA ASP A 137 -13.49 8.14 -16.59
C ASP A 137 -12.73 6.81 -16.57
N ALA A 138 -11.65 6.73 -15.79
CA ALA A 138 -10.82 5.54 -15.67
C ALA A 138 -10.96 4.91 -14.27
N PRO A 139 -11.04 3.57 -14.18
CA PRO A 139 -11.10 2.87 -12.91
C PRO A 139 -9.81 3.05 -12.11
N ILE A 140 -9.93 3.06 -10.79
CA ILE A 140 -8.83 3.11 -9.82
C ILE A 140 -8.80 1.80 -9.06
N ILE A 141 -7.62 1.18 -9.05
CA ILE A 141 -7.38 -0.07 -8.33
C ILE A 141 -6.75 0.26 -6.97
N SER A 142 -7.35 -0.26 -5.89
CA SER A 142 -6.84 -0.07 -4.54
C SER A 142 -5.57 -0.88 -4.31
N ILE A 143 -4.85 -0.56 -3.24
CA ILE A 143 -3.83 -1.50 -2.74
C ILE A 143 -4.52 -2.72 -2.12
N PRO A 144 -3.84 -3.87 -2.05
CA PRO A 144 -4.36 -5.06 -1.39
C PRO A 144 -4.72 -4.79 0.07
N TYR A 145 -5.87 -5.30 0.51
CA TYR A 145 -6.33 -5.25 1.91
C TYR A 145 -6.99 -6.58 2.28
N ILE A 146 -6.99 -6.92 3.57
CA ILE A 146 -7.70 -8.12 4.03
C ILE A 146 -9.18 -7.78 4.17
N ASP A 147 -10.01 -8.63 3.59
CA ASP A 147 -11.45 -8.54 3.74
C ASP A 147 -11.87 -8.77 5.20
N ALA A 148 -12.62 -7.82 5.74
CA ALA A 148 -13.19 -7.88 7.08
C ALA A 148 -14.19 -9.05 7.26
N PHE A 149 -14.74 -9.58 6.18
CA PHE A 149 -15.64 -10.74 6.20
C PHE A 149 -14.92 -12.09 6.04
N GLY A 150 -13.59 -12.10 5.94
CA GLY A 150 -12.78 -13.31 5.94
C GLY A 150 -12.58 -13.96 4.57
N THR A 151 -12.89 -13.27 3.47
CA THR A 151 -12.65 -13.77 2.10
C THR A 151 -11.17 -13.80 1.72
N GLY A 152 -10.29 -13.25 2.56
CA GLY A 152 -8.84 -13.24 2.35
C GLY A 152 -8.35 -11.90 1.82
N LEU A 153 -7.26 -11.93 1.04
CA LEU A 153 -6.60 -10.72 0.53
C LEU A 153 -7.27 -10.27 -0.79
N LEU A 154 -7.83 -9.06 -0.80
CA LEU A 154 -8.57 -8.51 -1.94
C LEU A 154 -7.97 -7.19 -2.42
N THR A 155 -8.32 -6.80 -3.65
CA THR A 155 -8.21 -5.43 -4.16
C THR A 155 -9.54 -5.00 -4.77
N SER A 156 -9.89 -3.72 -4.67
CA SER A 156 -11.08 -3.17 -5.29
C SER A 156 -10.75 -2.41 -6.56
N ILE A 157 -11.51 -2.67 -7.62
CA ILE A 157 -11.58 -1.79 -8.79
C ILE A 157 -12.75 -0.84 -8.58
N THR A 158 -12.48 0.46 -8.55
CA THR A 158 -13.48 1.50 -8.26
C THR A 158 -13.59 2.53 -9.37
N LEU A 159 -14.79 3.01 -9.65
CA LEU A 159 -15.05 4.05 -10.64
C LEU A 159 -15.99 5.11 -10.06
N PRO A 160 -15.60 6.40 -10.06
CA PRO A 160 -16.48 7.47 -9.61
C PRO A 160 -17.62 7.68 -10.60
N CYS A 161 -18.83 7.88 -10.09
CA CYS A 161 -20.05 8.07 -10.87
C CYS A 161 -20.53 9.52 -10.76
N TYR A 162 -20.91 10.09 -11.90
CA TYR A 162 -21.40 11.47 -12.01
C TYR A 162 -22.78 11.50 -12.67
N TYR A 163 -23.67 12.33 -12.16
CA TYR A 163 -24.97 12.63 -12.77
C TYR A 163 -25.06 14.14 -13.02
N GLN A 164 -25.26 14.53 -14.28
CA GLN A 164 -25.29 15.94 -14.71
C GLN A 164 -24.06 16.73 -14.26
N GLY A 165 -22.87 16.12 -14.33
CA GLY A 165 -21.60 16.74 -13.92
C GLY A 165 -21.36 16.77 -12.41
N LYS A 166 -22.31 16.31 -11.58
CA LYS A 166 -22.18 16.22 -10.12
C LYS A 166 -21.77 14.81 -9.70
N PHE A 167 -20.75 14.69 -8.86
CA PHE A 167 -20.39 13.43 -8.22
C PHE A 167 -21.55 12.90 -7.37
N ILE A 168 -21.94 11.65 -7.58
CA ILE A 168 -23.05 11.00 -6.86
C ILE A 168 -22.62 9.80 -6.01
N GLY A 169 -21.40 9.30 -6.22
CA GLY A 169 -20.87 8.15 -5.48
C GLY A 169 -19.81 7.39 -6.27
N VAL A 170 -19.42 6.23 -5.74
CA VAL A 170 -18.43 5.33 -6.34
C VAL A 170 -19.07 3.96 -6.52
N VAL A 171 -18.89 3.35 -7.68
CA VAL A 171 -19.17 1.92 -7.90
C VAL A 171 -17.86 1.16 -7.80
N GLY A 172 -17.87 -0.04 -7.22
CA GLY A 172 -16.68 -0.87 -7.14
C GLY A 172 -17.01 -2.34 -7.12
N THR A 173 -16.03 -3.15 -7.50
CA THR A 173 -16.04 -4.61 -7.36
C THR A 173 -14.71 -5.05 -6.76
N ASP A 174 -14.76 -6.09 -5.94
CA ASP A 174 -13.57 -6.68 -5.35
C ASP A 174 -13.07 -7.84 -6.20
N ILE A 175 -11.75 -8.03 -6.19
CA ILE A 175 -11.03 -9.09 -6.87
C ILE A 175 -10.12 -9.75 -5.85
N SER A 176 -10.13 -11.09 -5.81
CA SER A 176 -9.18 -11.83 -5.00
C SER A 176 -7.76 -11.63 -5.53
N MET A 177 -6.84 -11.27 -4.63
CA MET A 177 -5.42 -11.22 -4.99
C MET A 177 -4.88 -12.60 -5.35
N GLU A 178 -5.52 -13.66 -4.83
CA GLU A 178 -5.26 -15.05 -5.19
C GLU A 178 -5.48 -15.27 -6.69
N ASP A 179 -6.66 -14.90 -7.19
CA ASP A 179 -7.02 -15.04 -8.60
C ASP A 179 -6.12 -14.17 -9.48
N LEU A 180 -5.89 -12.91 -9.06
CA LEU A 180 -5.17 -11.92 -9.85
C LEU A 180 -3.68 -12.25 -10.01
N LEU A 181 -3.05 -12.77 -8.96
CA LEU A 181 -1.59 -12.94 -8.90
C LEU A 181 -1.16 -14.39 -9.06
N SER A 182 -2.08 -15.26 -9.47
CA SER A 182 -1.86 -16.69 -9.43
C SER A 182 -0.62 -17.15 -10.19
N GLU A 183 -0.50 -16.66 -11.41
CA GLU A 183 0.62 -16.92 -12.31
C GLU A 183 1.94 -16.29 -11.84
N ILE A 184 1.87 -15.20 -11.07
CA ILE A 184 3.03 -14.44 -10.60
C ILE A 184 3.59 -15.05 -9.32
N THR A 185 2.71 -15.50 -8.42
CA THR A 185 3.05 -16.15 -7.15
C THR A 185 3.72 -17.49 -7.39
N TYR A 186 3.22 -18.26 -8.35
CA TYR A 186 3.77 -19.57 -8.69
C TYR A 186 4.65 -19.51 -9.94
N PHE A 187 5.42 -18.44 -10.11
CA PHE A 187 6.38 -18.36 -11.20
C PHE A 187 7.45 -19.47 -11.07
N GLN A 188 7.30 -20.54 -11.84
CA GLN A 188 8.08 -21.78 -11.75
C GLN A 188 9.44 -21.67 -12.48
N ARG A 189 10.39 -20.86 -11.99
CA ARG A 189 11.77 -20.83 -12.54
C ARG A 189 12.89 -20.88 -11.50
N GLY A 190 12.76 -21.82 -10.56
CA GLY A 190 13.79 -22.15 -9.59
C GLY A 190 13.81 -21.24 -8.36
N GLN A 191 14.56 -21.66 -7.33
CA GLN A 191 14.55 -21.02 -6.00
C GLN A 191 15.18 -19.62 -5.93
N SER A 192 15.87 -19.18 -6.98
CA SER A 192 16.58 -17.89 -7.02
C SER A 192 15.90 -16.85 -7.92
N SER A 193 14.82 -17.24 -8.59
CA SER A 193 14.01 -16.36 -9.42
C SER A 193 12.70 -16.04 -8.71
N TYR A 194 12.17 -14.84 -8.93
CA TYR A 194 10.87 -14.44 -8.41
C TYR A 194 10.24 -13.39 -9.31
N ALA A 195 8.96 -13.15 -9.11
CA ALA A 195 8.25 -12.07 -9.77
C ALA A 195 7.59 -11.14 -8.75
N PHE A 196 7.36 -9.91 -9.16
CA PHE A 196 6.65 -8.92 -8.37
C PHE A 196 5.81 -8.02 -9.26
N MET A 197 4.78 -7.41 -8.67
CA MET A 197 3.88 -6.48 -9.36
C MET A 197 3.86 -5.15 -8.61
N VAL A 198 4.00 -4.07 -9.37
CA VAL A 198 3.97 -2.69 -8.87
C VAL A 198 3.09 -1.83 -9.75
N ASP A 199 2.58 -0.75 -9.18
CA ASP A 199 1.91 0.27 -9.96
C ASP A 199 2.86 1.38 -10.43
N SER A 200 2.37 2.24 -11.33
CA SER A 200 3.13 3.36 -11.89
C SER A 200 3.59 4.40 -10.86
N SER A 201 3.02 4.41 -9.64
CA SER A 201 3.45 5.29 -8.55
C SER A 201 4.57 4.68 -7.71
N GLY A 202 4.82 3.38 -7.85
CA GLY A 202 5.79 2.60 -7.09
C GLY A 202 5.21 1.83 -5.91
N ARG A 203 3.88 1.78 -5.78
CA ARG A 203 3.21 0.96 -4.76
C ARG A 203 3.36 -0.51 -5.13
N THR A 204 3.82 -1.31 -4.19
CA THR A 204 3.97 -2.76 -4.34
C THR A 204 2.61 -3.44 -4.16
N MET A 205 2.15 -4.16 -5.18
CA MET A 205 0.95 -5.00 -5.09
C MET A 205 1.30 -6.42 -4.67
N MET A 206 2.46 -6.91 -5.08
CA MET A 206 2.97 -8.22 -4.74
C MET A 206 4.49 -8.21 -4.76
N HIS A 207 5.12 -8.81 -3.77
CA HIS A 207 6.55 -9.11 -3.76
C HIS A 207 6.83 -10.22 -2.73
N PRO A 208 7.80 -11.13 -2.92
CA PRO A 208 8.08 -12.21 -1.95
C PRO A 208 8.44 -11.74 -0.54
N LEU A 209 9.01 -10.53 -0.44
CA LEU A 209 9.35 -9.86 0.83
C LEU A 209 8.26 -8.91 1.34
N LEU A 210 7.15 -8.76 0.60
CA LEU A 210 6.03 -7.96 1.08
C LEU A 210 5.40 -8.72 2.26
N PRO A 211 5.34 -8.13 3.46
CA PRO A 211 4.70 -8.78 4.59
C PRO A 211 3.23 -9.06 4.28
N ALA A 212 2.75 -10.26 4.63
CA ALA A 212 1.32 -10.52 4.61
C ALA A 212 0.62 -9.49 5.52
N PRO A 213 -0.50 -8.89 5.10
CA PRO A 213 -1.21 -7.97 5.99
C PRO A 213 -1.66 -8.76 7.22
N SER A 214 -1.51 -8.16 8.39
CA SER A 214 -1.74 -8.86 9.66
C SER A 214 -3.09 -8.52 10.31
N ASP A 215 -3.81 -7.55 9.77
CA ASP A 215 -5.03 -7.01 10.36
C ASP A 215 -6.06 -6.67 9.27
N ALA A 216 -7.25 -7.27 9.37
CA ALA A 216 -8.39 -6.99 8.50
C ALA A 216 -9.05 -5.64 8.79
N PHE A 217 -8.81 -5.09 9.98
CA PHE A 217 -9.34 -3.79 10.42
C PHE A 217 -8.26 -2.70 10.45
N GLY A 218 -7.00 -3.07 10.18
CA GLY A 218 -5.88 -2.15 10.11
C GLY A 218 -5.83 -1.43 8.76
N ASP A 219 -5.31 -0.21 8.76
CA ASP A 219 -5.11 0.54 7.52
C ASP A 219 -4.17 -0.24 6.57
N PRO A 220 -4.52 -0.35 5.28
CA PRO A 220 -3.67 -1.04 4.33
C PRO A 220 -2.34 -0.28 4.17
N ILE A 221 -1.24 -0.95 4.51
CA ILE A 221 0.10 -0.36 4.50
C ILE A 221 0.62 -0.40 3.06
N PHE A 222 0.92 0.78 2.50
CA PHE A 222 1.62 0.86 1.22
C PHE A 222 3.13 0.69 1.44
N MET A 223 3.75 -0.23 0.68
CA MET A 223 5.20 -0.36 0.63
C MET A 223 5.70 0.05 -0.76
N ASP A 224 6.61 1.02 -0.79
CA ASP A 224 7.30 1.44 -2.01
C ASP A 224 8.27 0.33 -2.43
N ILE A 225 8.25 -0.07 -3.71
CA ILE A 225 9.10 -1.15 -4.21
C ILE A 225 10.60 -0.89 -3.96
N THR A 226 11.01 0.37 -3.91
CA THR A 226 12.41 0.74 -3.61
C THR A 226 12.86 0.36 -2.20
N ALA A 227 11.92 0.09 -1.28
CA ALA A 227 12.23 -0.45 0.04
C ALA A 227 12.51 -1.96 0.01
N LEU A 228 11.93 -2.67 -0.96
CA LEU A 228 12.06 -4.12 -1.15
C LEU A 228 13.20 -4.48 -2.11
N GLU A 229 13.52 -3.59 -3.05
CA GLU A 229 14.62 -3.66 -4.01
C GLU A 229 15.60 -2.49 -3.78
N PRO A 230 16.45 -2.57 -2.73
CA PRO A 230 17.25 -1.44 -2.25
C PRO A 230 18.52 -1.17 -3.09
N GLU A 231 18.81 -1.99 -4.10
CA GLU A 231 19.99 -1.85 -4.94
C GLU A 231 20.01 -0.50 -5.68
N PRO A 232 21.12 0.28 -5.63
CA PRO A 232 21.20 1.57 -6.33
C PRO A 232 20.87 1.47 -7.83
N GLU A 233 21.30 0.38 -8.47
CA GLU A 233 21.08 0.08 -9.88
C GLU A 233 19.60 -0.11 -10.23
N PHE A 234 18.76 -0.51 -9.25
CA PHE A 234 17.32 -0.66 -9.41
C PHE A 234 16.63 0.68 -9.65
N THR A 235 17.21 1.81 -9.21
CA THR A 235 16.64 3.16 -9.43
C THR A 235 16.28 3.42 -10.90
N SER A 236 17.15 3.02 -11.83
CA SER A 236 16.87 3.19 -13.27
C SER A 236 15.76 2.26 -13.79
N VAL A 237 15.61 1.07 -13.20
CA VAL A 237 14.52 0.13 -13.49
C VAL A 237 13.23 0.73 -12.99
N PHE A 238 13.21 1.19 -11.73
CA PHE A 238 12.09 1.88 -11.11
C PHE A 238 11.62 3.10 -11.92
N LEU A 239 12.53 3.96 -12.37
CA LEU A 239 12.18 5.10 -13.23
C LEU A 239 11.59 4.67 -14.58
N SER A 240 12.08 3.57 -15.15
CA SER A 240 11.52 2.97 -16.38
C SER A 240 10.09 2.49 -16.15
N ILE A 241 9.85 1.75 -15.07
CA ILE A 241 8.54 1.26 -14.61
C ILE A 241 7.57 2.43 -14.42
N LYS A 242 7.97 3.49 -13.69
CA LYS A 242 7.13 4.68 -13.48
C LYS A 242 6.74 5.37 -14.79
N SER A 243 7.60 5.27 -15.81
CA SER A 243 7.32 5.80 -17.15
C SER A 243 6.49 4.88 -18.04
N GLY A 244 6.05 3.72 -17.54
CA GLY A 244 5.24 2.75 -18.28
C GLY A 244 5.99 2.08 -19.42
N LYS A 245 7.31 1.96 -19.34
CA LYS A 245 8.15 1.35 -20.38
C LYS A 245 8.53 -0.06 -20.00
N SER A 246 8.60 -0.97 -20.98
CA SER A 246 9.21 -2.29 -20.82
C SER A 246 10.73 -2.22 -20.89
N GLY A 247 11.40 -3.24 -20.38
CA GLY A 247 12.84 -3.37 -20.55
C GLY A 247 13.46 -4.52 -19.78
N GLN A 248 14.79 -4.59 -19.87
CA GLN A 248 15.58 -5.52 -19.10
C GLN A 248 16.87 -4.87 -18.59
N LYS A 249 17.37 -5.34 -17.45
CA LYS A 249 18.64 -4.88 -16.88
C LYS A 249 19.28 -5.95 -16.02
N THR A 250 20.58 -6.16 -16.21
CA THR A 250 21.36 -7.10 -15.41
C THR A 250 22.25 -6.35 -14.41
N PHE A 251 22.20 -6.73 -13.15
CA PHE A 251 23.06 -6.19 -12.08
C PHE A 251 23.14 -7.16 -10.89
N PRO A 252 24.12 -7.02 -10.00
CA PRO A 252 24.16 -7.78 -8.75
C PRO A 252 23.01 -7.38 -7.83
N SER A 253 22.20 -8.34 -7.40
CA SER A 253 21.06 -8.10 -6.50
C SER A 253 21.02 -9.13 -5.37
N LYS A 254 20.50 -8.72 -4.22
CA LYS A 254 20.35 -9.60 -3.05
C LYS A 254 19.18 -10.58 -3.25
N ARG A 255 19.35 -11.77 -2.71
CA ARG A 255 18.33 -12.81 -2.59
C ARG A 255 18.20 -13.22 -1.14
N PHE A 256 16.96 -13.31 -0.69
CA PHE A 256 16.61 -13.76 0.65
C PHE A 256 16.04 -15.17 0.50
N LEU A 257 16.91 -16.15 0.62
CA LEU A 257 16.54 -17.56 0.52
C LEU A 257 16.10 -18.01 1.91
N ALA A 258 14.82 -18.37 2.05
CA ALA A 258 14.29 -18.88 3.30
C ALA A 258 15.08 -20.13 3.72
N ARG A 259 15.49 -20.19 4.99
CA ARG A 259 16.11 -21.41 5.56
C ARG A 259 15.07 -22.42 6.03
N GLY A 260 13.79 -22.03 5.96
CA GLY A 260 12.59 -22.79 6.25
C GLY A 260 11.48 -21.82 6.67
N GLY A 261 10.91 -21.94 7.87
CA GLY A 261 9.85 -21.03 8.34
C GLY A 261 10.30 -19.56 8.36
N GLN A 262 9.63 -18.66 7.61
CA GLN A 262 10.02 -17.25 7.48
C GLN A 262 10.10 -16.49 8.82
N ALA A 263 9.31 -16.91 9.82
CA ALA A 263 9.24 -16.27 11.13
C ALA A 263 10.29 -16.77 12.14
N GLU A 264 10.72 -18.04 12.04
CA GLU A 264 11.50 -18.70 13.10
C GLU A 264 12.93 -19.09 12.66
N GLU A 265 13.14 -19.38 11.38
CA GLU A 265 14.37 -20.02 10.88
C GLU A 265 15.24 -19.05 10.05
N GLY A 266 14.74 -17.84 9.82
CA GLY A 266 15.47 -16.74 9.17
C GLY A 266 15.78 -16.98 7.70
N VAL A 267 16.68 -16.17 7.15
CA VAL A 267 17.00 -16.14 5.72
C VAL A 267 18.51 -16.17 5.48
N THR A 268 18.93 -16.87 4.44
CA THR A 268 20.27 -16.68 3.87
C THR A 268 20.21 -15.54 2.87
N VAL A 269 21.03 -14.50 3.09
CA VAL A 269 21.20 -13.43 2.12
C VAL A 269 22.39 -13.75 1.23
N ALA A 270 22.16 -13.87 -0.07
CA ALA A 270 23.20 -14.07 -1.07
C ALA A 270 23.05 -13.06 -2.20
N THR A 271 24.16 -12.58 -2.74
CA THR A 271 24.16 -11.66 -3.88
C THR A 271 24.44 -12.45 -5.15
N TYR A 272 23.53 -12.36 -6.12
CA TYR A 272 23.70 -12.99 -7.42
C TYR A 272 23.64 -11.93 -8.51
N ARG A 273 24.34 -12.21 -9.60
CA ARG A 273 24.13 -11.47 -10.84
C ARG A 273 22.76 -11.89 -11.38
N SER A 274 21.87 -10.93 -11.54
CA SER A 274 20.48 -11.20 -11.88
C SER A 274 20.01 -10.28 -12.99
N THR A 275 19.15 -10.79 -13.84
CA THR A 275 18.51 -10.04 -14.91
C THR A 275 17.05 -9.79 -14.54
N TYR A 276 16.71 -8.51 -14.43
CA TYR A 276 15.35 -8.00 -14.24
C TYR A 276 14.73 -7.80 -15.62
N PHE A 277 13.51 -8.28 -15.81
CA PHE A 277 12.68 -8.05 -16.99
C PHE A 277 11.36 -7.43 -16.51
N TRP A 278 10.94 -6.31 -17.08
CA TRP A 278 9.70 -5.66 -16.66
C TRP A 278 8.85 -5.26 -17.86
N GLU A 279 7.54 -5.42 -17.73
CA GLU A 279 6.56 -5.13 -18.77
C GLU A 279 5.25 -4.59 -18.19
N PRO A 280 4.71 -3.47 -18.72
CA PRO A 280 3.44 -2.92 -18.27
C PRO A 280 2.28 -3.83 -18.70
N VAL A 281 1.33 -4.03 -17.79
CA VAL A 281 0.10 -4.79 -18.06
C VAL A 281 -0.85 -3.90 -18.85
N GLN A 282 -1.26 -4.37 -20.03
CA GLN A 282 -2.10 -3.61 -20.95
C GLN A 282 -3.38 -3.11 -20.27
N HIS A 283 -3.76 -1.86 -20.57
CA HIS A 283 -4.96 -1.20 -20.05
C HIS A 283 -5.01 -0.98 -18.53
N THR A 284 -3.90 -1.20 -17.82
CA THR A 284 -3.78 -0.92 -16.39
C THR A 284 -2.59 0.00 -16.13
N ASN A 285 -2.40 0.41 -14.88
CA ASN A 285 -1.20 1.11 -14.43
C ASN A 285 -0.18 0.16 -13.77
N PHE A 286 -0.32 -1.16 -13.94
CA PHE A 286 0.56 -2.14 -13.35
C PHE A 286 1.73 -2.49 -14.27
N THR A 287 2.82 -2.93 -13.66
CA THR A 287 3.97 -3.51 -14.32
C THR A 287 4.36 -4.77 -13.58
N VAL A 288 4.48 -5.86 -14.32
CA VAL A 288 5.00 -7.13 -13.81
C VAL A 288 6.49 -7.14 -14.07
N THR A 289 7.26 -7.50 -13.04
CA THR A 289 8.70 -7.68 -13.15
C THR A 289 9.07 -9.09 -12.76
N ILE A 290 9.86 -9.74 -13.60
CA ILE A 290 10.46 -11.05 -13.34
C ILE A 290 11.95 -10.84 -13.11
N VAL A 291 12.47 -11.47 -12.07
CA VAL A 291 13.87 -11.40 -11.72
C VAL A 291 14.46 -12.80 -11.79
N VAL A 292 15.43 -12.99 -12.68
CA VAL A 292 16.06 -14.29 -12.93
C VAL A 292 17.53 -14.22 -12.58
N LYS A 293 18.04 -15.24 -11.88
CA LYS A 293 19.48 -15.34 -11.62
C LYS A 293 20.23 -15.78 -12.88
N ASP A 294 21.33 -15.11 -13.20
CA ASP A 294 22.16 -15.46 -14.35
C ASP A 294 22.72 -16.88 -14.15
N GLY A 295 22.55 -17.72 -15.18
CA GLY A 295 23.03 -19.10 -15.17
C GLY A 295 22.08 -20.13 -14.57
N ASP A 296 20.88 -19.73 -14.13
CA ASP A 296 19.81 -20.68 -13.86
C ASP A 296 19.42 -21.38 -15.19
N LYS A 297 19.26 -22.70 -15.12
CA LYS A 297 18.91 -23.55 -16.25
C LYS A 297 17.72 -24.41 -15.87
N ASP A 298 16.75 -24.49 -16.77
CA ASP A 298 15.67 -25.46 -16.65
C ASP A 298 16.21 -26.82 -17.15
N GLU A 299 16.32 -27.78 -16.25
CA GLU A 299 16.59 -29.17 -16.59
C GLU A 299 15.35 -30.00 -16.29
N THR A 300 14.82 -30.66 -17.32
CA THR A 300 13.77 -31.67 -17.13
C THR A 300 14.44 -32.96 -16.73
N LEU A 301 14.19 -33.43 -15.51
CA LEU A 301 14.66 -34.73 -15.07
C LEU A 301 13.88 -35.83 -15.79
N ASP A 302 14.57 -36.89 -16.18
CA ASP A 302 13.92 -38.08 -16.74
C ASP A 302 12.93 -38.66 -15.73
N THR A 303 11.80 -39.17 -16.23
CA THR A 303 10.77 -39.82 -15.39
C THR A 303 11.40 -40.97 -14.63
N GLN A 304 11.48 -40.81 -13.30
CA GLN A 304 11.99 -41.86 -12.43
C GLN A 304 10.91 -42.92 -12.24
N THR A 305 11.29 -44.20 -12.35
CA THR A 305 10.39 -45.32 -12.04
C THR A 305 10.47 -45.66 -10.56
N ILE A 306 9.32 -45.69 -9.88
CA ILE A 306 9.25 -46.15 -8.49
C ILE A 306 9.47 -47.68 -8.47
N PRO A 307 10.41 -48.19 -7.66
CA PRO A 307 10.60 -49.64 -7.51
C PRO A 307 9.32 -50.33 -7.05
N SER A 308 9.05 -51.53 -7.55
CA SER A 308 7.81 -52.27 -7.26
C SER A 308 7.64 -52.68 -5.79
N ASP A 309 8.74 -52.69 -5.05
CA ASP A 309 8.83 -52.99 -3.62
C ASP A 309 8.76 -51.74 -2.73
N PHE A 310 8.56 -50.55 -3.33
CA PHE A 310 8.56 -49.28 -2.63
C PHE A 310 7.22 -48.57 -2.74
N GLU A 311 6.59 -48.27 -1.60
CA GLU A 311 5.34 -47.53 -1.50
C GLU A 311 5.54 -46.22 -0.71
N PHE A 312 5.06 -45.11 -1.27
CA PHE A 312 5.02 -43.83 -0.57
C PHE A 312 3.62 -43.59 -0.02
N LEU A 313 3.53 -43.24 1.26
CA LEU A 313 2.28 -42.76 1.85
C LEU A 313 2.19 -41.24 1.72
N TYR A 314 1.00 -40.75 1.39
CA TYR A 314 0.73 -39.32 1.43
C TYR A 314 0.71 -38.80 2.88
N HIS A 315 1.08 -37.55 3.09
CA HIS A 315 1.32 -36.99 4.43
C HIS A 315 0.14 -36.99 5.41
N ARG A 316 -1.09 -37.13 4.92
CA ARG A 316 -2.30 -37.24 5.74
C ARG A 316 -2.51 -38.65 6.28
N LEU A 317 -1.65 -39.05 7.22
CA LEU A 317 -1.73 -40.35 7.89
C LEU A 317 -3.04 -40.54 8.72
N ASP A 318 -3.73 -39.45 9.04
CA ASP A 318 -5.06 -39.45 9.64
C ASP A 318 -6.14 -39.94 8.66
N LEU A 319 -5.95 -39.66 7.37
CA LEU A 319 -6.82 -40.06 6.28
C LEU A 319 -6.45 -41.44 5.70
N VAL A 320 -5.14 -41.66 5.46
CA VAL A 320 -4.59 -42.92 4.96
C VAL A 320 -3.69 -43.53 6.03
N LYS A 321 -4.23 -44.48 6.80
CA LYS A 321 -3.53 -45.04 7.96
C LYS A 321 -2.42 -46.01 7.52
N PRO A 322 -1.21 -45.90 8.10
CA PRO A 322 -0.14 -46.86 7.85
C PRO A 322 -0.43 -48.20 8.54
N ASP A 323 0.16 -49.28 8.02
CA ASP A 323 0.02 -50.63 8.59
C ASP A 323 0.69 -50.76 9.97
N SER A 324 1.88 -50.15 10.13
CA SER A 324 2.60 -50.12 11.41
C SER A 324 2.71 -48.69 11.97
N PRO A 325 1.63 -48.13 12.54
CA PRO A 325 1.65 -46.79 13.09
C PRO A 325 2.55 -46.71 14.33
N CYS A 326 3.19 -45.57 14.51
CA CYS A 326 3.91 -45.24 15.73
C CYS A 326 3.75 -43.77 16.09
N VAL A 327 4.32 -43.38 17.23
CA VAL A 327 4.38 -41.99 17.68
C VAL A 327 5.83 -41.60 17.84
N HIS A 328 6.24 -40.53 17.17
CA HIS A 328 7.59 -39.99 17.24
C HIS A 328 7.52 -38.49 17.55
N PHE A 329 8.17 -38.05 18.63
CA PHE A 329 8.06 -36.66 19.16
C PHE A 329 6.61 -36.17 19.28
N SER A 330 5.71 -37.02 19.80
CA SER A 330 4.28 -36.72 19.93
C SER A 330 3.54 -36.47 18.61
N ARG A 331 4.10 -36.88 17.48
CA ARG A 331 3.46 -36.86 16.16
C ARG A 331 3.11 -38.28 15.70
N TYR A 332 1.97 -38.44 15.06
CA TYR A 332 1.57 -39.70 14.43
C TYR A 332 2.48 -39.99 13.24
N SER A 333 2.98 -41.21 13.12
CA SER A 333 4.05 -41.57 12.16
C SER A 333 3.95 -43.04 11.74
N SER A 334 4.75 -43.44 10.74
CA SER A 334 4.88 -44.83 10.27
C SER A 334 6.30 -45.35 10.55
N LYS A 335 6.44 -46.64 10.87
CA LYS A 335 7.76 -47.31 11.01
C LYS A 335 8.25 -47.97 9.73
N ASP A 336 7.32 -48.37 8.87
CA ASP A 336 7.53 -49.24 7.72
C ASP A 336 7.34 -48.52 6.38
N SER A 337 6.89 -47.26 6.40
CA SER A 337 6.61 -46.50 5.18
C SER A 337 7.22 -45.10 5.23
N THR A 338 7.65 -44.62 4.06
CA THR A 338 8.08 -43.22 3.90
C THR A 338 6.86 -42.35 3.60
N VAL A 339 6.83 -41.17 4.19
CA VAL A 339 5.73 -40.23 4.08
C VAL A 339 6.16 -39.05 3.22
N VAL A 340 5.36 -38.70 2.21
CA VAL A 340 5.64 -37.61 1.27
C VAL A 340 4.57 -36.53 1.39
N LYS A 341 5.03 -35.29 1.51
CA LYS A 341 4.20 -34.09 1.34
C LYS A 341 4.66 -33.36 0.09
N PHE A 342 3.69 -32.97 -0.73
CA PHE A 342 3.94 -32.09 -1.87
C PHE A 342 3.67 -30.64 -1.45
N SER A 343 4.49 -29.71 -1.93
CA SER A 343 4.13 -28.28 -1.86
C SER A 343 2.92 -28.02 -2.76
N ALA A 344 2.18 -26.94 -2.49
CA ALA A 344 1.06 -26.53 -3.34
C ALA A 344 1.48 -26.40 -4.82
N GLU A 345 2.70 -25.94 -5.06
CA GLU A 345 3.32 -25.78 -6.38
C GLU A 345 3.42 -27.07 -7.21
N ALA A 346 3.38 -28.24 -6.59
CA ALA A 346 3.44 -29.53 -7.27
C ALA A 346 2.10 -29.93 -7.92
N PHE A 347 1.00 -29.25 -7.56
CA PHE A 347 -0.33 -29.53 -8.10
C PHE A 347 -0.59 -28.70 -9.35
N THR A 348 -1.45 -29.22 -10.24
CA THR A 348 -1.85 -28.51 -11.47
C THR A 348 -2.51 -27.16 -11.18
N ASP A 349 -3.23 -27.08 -10.06
CA ASP A 349 -3.84 -25.87 -9.55
C ASP A 349 -3.47 -25.73 -8.06
N PRO A 350 -2.34 -25.05 -7.75
CA PRO A 350 -1.87 -24.87 -6.38
C PRO A 350 -2.89 -24.15 -5.49
N TYR A 351 -3.68 -23.23 -6.06
CA TYR A 351 -4.65 -22.43 -5.31
C TYR A 351 -5.87 -23.23 -4.91
N LYS A 352 -6.44 -23.96 -5.85
CA LYS A 352 -7.51 -24.91 -5.55
C LYS A 352 -7.08 -25.92 -4.50
N TYR A 353 -5.82 -26.37 -4.51
CA TYR A 353 -5.30 -27.25 -3.46
C TYR A 353 -5.28 -26.57 -2.08
N LEU A 354 -4.82 -25.32 -1.99
CA LEU A 354 -4.79 -24.56 -0.72
C LEU A 354 -6.18 -24.25 -0.17
N GLY A 355 -7.18 -24.06 -1.05
CA GLY A 355 -8.55 -23.73 -0.67
C GLY A 355 -9.45 -24.94 -0.36
N LEU A 356 -8.96 -26.17 -0.49
CA LEU A 356 -9.74 -27.39 -0.26
C LEU A 356 -9.27 -28.13 0.98
N ASP A 357 -10.23 -28.66 1.75
CA ASP A 357 -9.94 -29.68 2.74
C ASP A 357 -9.51 -30.97 2.02
N GLU A 358 -8.31 -31.45 2.31
CA GLU A 358 -7.84 -32.69 1.69
C GLU A 358 -8.69 -33.88 2.19
N SER A 359 -9.12 -34.73 1.27
CA SER A 359 -9.95 -35.92 1.52
C SER A 359 -9.40 -37.16 0.82
N VAL A 360 -9.80 -38.35 1.28
CA VAL A 360 -9.54 -39.61 0.56
C VAL A 360 -10.62 -39.79 -0.49
N SER A 361 -10.35 -39.49 -1.75
CA SER A 361 -11.22 -39.83 -2.88
C SER A 361 -10.40 -40.20 -4.10
#